data_AF-A0A1B6LXX6-F1
#
_entry.id   AF-A0A1B6LXX6-F1
#
_cell.length_a   1.000
_cell.length_b   1.000
_cell.length_c   1.000
_cell.angle_alpha   90.00
_cell.angle_beta   90.00
_cell.angle_gamma   90.00
#
_symmetry.space_group_name_H-M   'P 1'
#
loop_
_entity.id
_entity.type
_entity.pdbx_description
1 polymer ?
#
loop_
_entity_poly.entity_id
_entity_poly.type
_entity_poly.pdbx_seq_one_letter_code
_entity_poly.pdbx_strand_id
1 'polypeptide(L)'
;MDLEELNKVGDLIFKEYKKLMELEEKKKYKIMNLEKIKDKFGLTIIVELEEFKVHLPNRFLNVIDDKKIKELNKKDNLHLVVTGKKMIKDKECVTINFTE
;
A
#
# COMPACT_ATOMS: atom_id res chain seq x y z
N MET A 1 -14.70 1.07 18.68
CA MET A 1 -14.63 2.36 17.97
C MET A 1 -15.25 3.40 18.88
N ASP A 2 -14.41 4.25 19.46
CA ASP A 2 -14.84 5.33 20.36
C ASP A 2 -15.09 6.65 19.61
N LEU A 3 -15.65 7.64 20.29
CA LEU A 3 -15.93 8.98 19.72
C LEU A 3 -14.64 9.70 19.27
N GLU A 4 -13.50 9.40 19.88
CA GLU A 4 -12.24 10.06 19.58
C GLU A 4 -11.64 9.53 18.26
N GLU A 5 -11.70 8.22 18.03
CA GLU A 5 -11.38 7.58 16.75
C GLU A 5 -12.29 8.10 15.63
N LEU A 6 -13.59 8.26 15.91
CA LEU A 6 -14.55 8.78 14.92
C LEU A 6 -14.22 10.23 14.53
N ASN A 7 -13.87 11.06 15.51
CA ASN A 7 -13.47 12.45 15.27
C ASN A 7 -12.14 12.53 14.51
N LYS A 8 -11.16 11.66 14.81
CA LYS A 8 -9.89 11.58 14.05
C LYS A 8 -10.10 11.20 12.58
N VAL A 9 -11.07 10.32 12.29
CA VAL A 9 -11.47 10.03 10.90
C VAL A 9 -12.15 11.26 10.26
N GLY A 10 -12.96 11.97 11.04
CA GLY A 10 -13.64 13.21 10.64
C GLY A 10 -12.72 14.41 10.41
N ASP A 11 -11.49 14.40 10.94
CA ASP A 11 -10.48 15.45 10.71
C ASP A 11 -9.97 15.48 9.26
N LEU A 12 -10.37 14.49 8.42
CA LEU A 12 -10.04 14.41 6.99
C LEU A 12 -8.53 14.53 6.72
N ILE A 13 -7.70 14.04 7.65
CA ILE A 13 -6.24 14.12 7.55
C ILE A 13 -5.82 13.46 6.22
N PHE A 14 -5.27 14.27 5.33
CA PHE A 14 -4.82 13.81 4.03
C PHE A 14 -3.63 12.86 4.23
N LYS A 15 -3.81 11.59 3.87
CA LYS A 15 -2.70 10.63 3.79
C LYS A 15 -1.87 10.93 2.55
N GLU A 16 -0.64 11.37 2.76
CA GLU A 16 0.30 11.63 1.68
C GLU A 16 0.66 10.35 0.92
N TYR A 17 1.07 10.52 -0.33
CA TYR A 17 1.59 9.43 -1.15
C TYR A 17 3.11 9.35 -1.03
N LYS A 18 3.61 8.17 -0.63
CA LYS A 18 5.04 7.86 -0.63
C LYS A 18 5.39 6.89 -1.75
N LYS A 19 6.63 6.94 -2.21
CA LYS A 19 7.16 5.95 -3.14
C LYS A 19 7.56 4.70 -2.38
N LEU A 20 7.41 3.52 -3.00
CA LEU A 20 7.91 2.26 -2.42
C LEU A 20 9.41 2.30 -2.09
N MET A 21 10.20 3.13 -2.79
CA MET A 21 11.64 3.32 -2.55
C MET A 21 11.93 4.08 -1.25
N GLU A 22 10.97 4.86 -0.76
CA GLU A 22 11.10 5.67 0.47
C GLU A 22 10.79 4.87 1.74
N LEU A 23 10.25 3.65 1.61
CA LEU A 23 9.96 2.78 2.75
C LEU A 23 11.24 2.19 3.33
N GLU A 24 11.25 1.99 4.65
CA GLU A 24 12.33 1.35 5.38
C GLU A 24 12.36 -0.15 5.07
N GLU A 25 13.55 -0.71 4.89
CA GLU A 25 13.72 -2.14 4.70
C GLU A 25 13.35 -2.90 5.98
N LYS A 26 12.74 -4.08 5.82
CA LYS A 26 12.35 -5.02 6.88
C LYS A 26 11.32 -4.48 7.90
N LYS A 27 10.85 -3.24 7.74
CA LYS A 27 9.73 -2.70 8.51
C LYS A 27 8.40 -3.26 7.98
N LYS A 28 7.53 -3.68 8.90
CA LYS A 28 6.17 -4.10 8.58
C LYS A 28 5.24 -2.89 8.60
N TYR A 29 4.60 -2.61 7.48
CA TYR A 29 3.58 -1.58 7.38
C TYR A 29 2.22 -2.24 7.30
N LYS A 30 1.37 -2.00 8.29
CA LYS A 30 0.01 -2.57 8.31
C LYS A 30 -0.79 -1.99 7.15
N ILE A 31 -1.44 -2.87 6.38
CA ILE A 31 -2.33 -2.50 5.29
C ILE A 31 -3.73 -2.30 5.87
N MET A 32 -4.24 -1.08 5.73
CA MET A 32 -5.58 -0.71 6.17
C MET A 32 -6.61 -0.97 5.07
N ASN A 33 -6.22 -0.75 3.82
CA ASN A 33 -7.10 -0.96 2.66
C ASN A 33 -6.26 -1.12 1.38
N LEU A 34 -6.74 -1.93 0.45
CA LEU A 34 -6.30 -1.94 -0.95
C LEU A 34 -7.45 -1.46 -1.82
N GLU A 35 -7.12 -0.62 -2.80
CA GLU A 35 -8.10 -0.10 -3.76
C GLU A 35 -7.52 -0.05 -5.15
N LYS A 36 -8.34 -0.34 -6.15
CA LYS A 36 -7.99 -0.18 -7.55
C LYS A 36 -8.58 1.12 -8.06
N ILE A 37 -7.73 2.05 -8.47
CA ILE A 37 -8.14 3.38 -8.94
C ILE A 37 -7.63 3.63 -10.36
N LYS A 38 -8.29 4.55 -11.06
CA LYS A 38 -7.80 5.10 -12.32
C LYS A 38 -7.19 6.48 -12.05
N ASP A 39 -5.88 6.60 -12.22
CA ASP A 39 -5.16 7.87 -12.16
C ASP A 39 -4.91 8.44 -13.57
N LYS A 40 -4.13 9.53 -13.65
CA LYS A 40 -3.78 10.19 -14.92
C LYS A 40 -2.91 9.34 -15.86
N PHE A 41 -2.23 8.31 -15.33
CA PHE A 41 -1.36 7.40 -16.07
C PHE A 41 -2.02 6.04 -16.36
N GLY A 42 -3.19 5.78 -15.78
CA GLY A 42 -4.01 4.61 -16.05
C GLY A 42 -4.53 3.96 -14.79
N LEU A 43 -4.82 2.68 -14.89
CA LEU A 43 -5.29 1.89 -13.75
C LEU A 43 -4.09 1.55 -12.85
N THR A 44 -4.27 1.63 -11.54
CA THR A 44 -3.25 1.28 -10.54
C THR A 44 -3.91 0.72 -9.28
N ILE A 45 -3.14 0.04 -8.45
CA ILE A 45 -3.58 -0.36 -7.10
C ILE A 45 -2.91 0.58 -6.10
N ILE A 46 -3.70 1.16 -5.21
CA ILE A 46 -3.24 1.87 -4.03
C ILE A 46 -3.32 0.93 -2.84
N VAL A 47 -2.25 0.92 -2.06
CA VAL A 47 -2.23 0.33 -0.72
C VAL A 47 -2.25 1.48 0.27
N GLU A 48 -3.32 1.55 1.05
CA GLU A 48 -3.44 2.46 2.17
C GLU A 48 -2.82 1.81 3.41
N LEU A 49 -1.81 2.47 3.95
CA LEU A 49 -1.14 2.11 5.20
C LEU A 49 -1.68 3.02 6.31
N GLU A 50 -1.25 2.78 7.55
CA GLU A 50 -1.68 3.58 8.70
C GLU A 50 -1.45 5.09 8.50
N GLU A 51 -0.24 5.48 8.08
CA GLU A 51 0.16 6.89 7.99
C GLU A 51 0.13 7.47 6.57
N PHE A 52 0.26 6.65 5.53
CA PHE A 52 0.43 7.12 4.14
C PHE A 52 -0.09 6.11 3.12
N LYS A 53 -0.12 6.49 1.85
CA LYS A 53 -0.54 5.66 0.72
C LYS A 53 0.64 5.35 -0.19
N VAL A 54 0.63 4.19 -0.83
CA VAL A 54 1.64 3.82 -1.85
C VAL A 54 0.97 3.24 -3.09
N HIS A 55 1.52 3.56 -4.26
CA HIS A 55 1.13 2.91 -5.51
C HIS A 55 1.90 1.60 -5.69
N LEU A 56 1.17 0.54 -6.05
CA LEU A 56 1.80 -0.70 -6.51
C LEU A 56 2.16 -0.61 -7.99
N PRO A 57 3.28 -1.23 -8.40
CA PRO A 57 3.63 -1.36 -9.82
C PRO A 57 2.51 -2.02 -10.63
N ASN A 58 2.27 -1.54 -11.86
CA ASN A 58 1.18 -2.03 -12.73
C ASN A 58 1.14 -3.55 -12.96
N ARG A 59 2.28 -4.25 -12.81
CA ARG A 59 2.35 -5.72 -12.84
C ARG A 59 1.41 -6.39 -11.82
N PHE A 60 1.06 -5.71 -10.72
CA PHE A 60 0.11 -6.23 -9.73
C PHE A 60 -1.35 -6.23 -10.22
N LEU A 61 -1.71 -5.39 -11.20
CA LEU A 61 -3.07 -5.35 -11.76
C LEU A 61 -3.47 -6.65 -12.45
N ASN A 62 -2.49 -7.42 -12.93
CA ASN A 62 -2.72 -8.70 -13.60
C ASN A 62 -2.91 -9.86 -12.62
N VAL A 63 -2.52 -9.68 -11.35
CA VAL A 63 -2.55 -10.73 -10.32
C VAL A 63 -3.53 -10.44 -9.19
N ILE A 64 -3.84 -9.17 -8.93
CA ILE A 64 -4.78 -8.72 -7.91
C ILE A 64 -5.98 -8.09 -8.61
N ASP A 65 -7.06 -8.87 -8.73
CA ASP A 65 -8.35 -8.41 -9.24
C ASP A 65 -9.27 -7.91 -8.11
N ASP A 66 -10.44 -7.40 -8.46
CA ASP A 66 -11.38 -6.82 -7.49
C ASP A 66 -11.87 -7.84 -6.46
N LYS A 67 -11.93 -9.13 -6.83
CA LYS A 67 -12.29 -10.21 -5.90
C LYS A 67 -11.19 -10.40 -4.85
N LYS A 68 -9.93 -10.49 -5.29
CA LYS A 68 -8.77 -10.58 -4.38
C LYS A 68 -8.62 -9.36 -3.50
N ILE A 69 -8.90 -8.16 -4.00
CA ILE A 69 -8.91 -6.93 -3.18
C ILE A 69 -9.89 -7.09 -2.02
N LYS A 70 -11.13 -7.51 -2.32
CA LYS A 70 -12.16 -7.75 -1.27
C LYS A 70 -11.74 -8.84 -0.29
N GLU A 71 -11.04 -9.87 -0.73
CA GLU A 71 -10.52 -10.92 0.15
C GLU A 71 -9.38 -10.42 1.04
N LEU A 72 -8.44 -9.65 0.49
CA LEU A 72 -7.30 -9.08 1.22
C LEU A 72 -7.75 -8.02 2.23
N ASN A 73 -8.71 -7.17 1.90
CA ASN A 73 -9.24 -6.13 2.80
C ASN A 73 -10.01 -6.68 3.99
N LYS A 74 -10.36 -7.97 4.00
CA LYS A 74 -10.96 -8.65 5.17
C LYS A 74 -9.92 -9.17 6.16
N LYS A 75 -8.63 -9.10 5.83
CA LYS A 75 -7.55 -9.59 6.69
C LYS A 75 -7.10 -8.48 7.63
N ASP A 76 -7.21 -8.71 8.94
CA ASP A 76 -6.84 -7.72 9.95
C ASP A 76 -5.32 -7.59 10.19
N ASN A 77 -4.55 -8.59 9.77
CA ASN A 77 -3.11 -8.71 9.98
C ASN A 77 -2.28 -8.67 8.68
N LEU A 78 -2.80 -8.07 7.61
CA LEU A 78 -2.05 -7.96 6.37
C LEU A 78 -1.02 -6.83 6.45
N HIS A 79 0.23 -7.12 6.08
CA HIS A 79 1.33 -6.17 6.09
C HIS A 79 2.06 -6.12 4.74
N LEU A 80 2.57 -4.93 4.40
CA LEU A 80 3.52 -4.70 3.33
C LEU A 80 4.94 -4.57 3.92
N VAL A 81 5.91 -5.27 3.33
CA VAL A 81 7.31 -5.22 3.76
C VAL A 81 8.21 -4.99 2.56
N VAL A 82 9.10 -4.00 2.62
CA VAL A 82 10.23 -3.90 1.69
C VAL A 82 11.32 -4.86 2.15
N THR A 83 11.63 -5.87 1.37
CA THR A 83 12.58 -6.94 1.75
C THR A 83 13.99 -6.72 1.23
N GLY A 84 14.18 -5.75 0.32
CA GLY A 84 15.50 -5.34 -0.11
C GLY A 84 15.47 -4.26 -1.18
N LYS A 85 16.54 -3.46 -1.22
CA LYS A 85 16.81 -2.48 -2.27
C LYS A 85 18.07 -2.87 -3.02
N LYS A 86 18.07 -2.73 -4.34
CA LYS A 86 19.24 -3.03 -5.19
C LYS A 86 19.29 -2.11 -6.41
N MET A 87 20.49 -1.85 -6.91
CA MET A 87 20.70 -1.14 -8.17
C MET A 87 20.78 -2.15 -9.33
N ILE A 88 19.97 -1.98 -10.37
CA ILE A 88 20.04 -2.75 -11.61
C ILE A 88 20.19 -1.77 -12.78
N LYS A 89 21.30 -1.83 -13.50
CA LYS A 89 21.58 -0.93 -14.66
C LYS A 89 21.34 0.54 -14.30
N ASP A 90 21.95 0.99 -13.19
CA ASP A 90 21.83 2.35 -12.64
C ASP A 90 20.43 2.77 -12.21
N LYS A 91 19.49 1.82 -12.07
CA LYS A 91 18.15 2.06 -11.55
C LYS A 91 17.95 1.39 -10.21
N GLU A 92 17.49 2.15 -9.23
CA GLU A 92 17.08 1.62 -7.94
C GLU A 92 15.83 0.74 -8.10
N CYS A 93 15.89 -0.45 -7.52
CA CYS A 93 14.85 -1.46 -7.55
C CYS A 93 14.56 -1.92 -6.14
N VAL A 94 13.28 -1.98 -5.80
CA VAL A 94 12.81 -2.47 -4.50
C VAL A 94 12.08 -3.79 -4.65
N THR A 95 12.31 -4.66 -3.67
CA THR A 95 11.61 -5.93 -3.53
C THR A 95 10.59 -5.76 -2.40
N ILE A 96 9.35 -6.13 -2.66
CA ILE A 96 8.26 -6.04 -1.69
C ILE A 96 7.59 -7.39 -1.50
N ASN A 97 7.18 -7.69 -0.27
CA ASN A 97 6.41 -8.85 0.11
C ASN A 97 5.14 -8.44 0.86
N PHE A 98 4.10 -9.26 0.75
CA PHE A 98 2.91 -9.19 1.58
C PHE A 98 2.98 -10.33 2.60
N THR A 99 2.73 -10.03 3.88
CA THR A 99 2.80 -11.01 4.97
C THR A 99 1.60 -10.91 5.89
N GLU A 100 1.26 -12.01 6.54
CA GLU A 100 0.31 -12.08 7.67
C GLU A 100 1.02 -11.98 9.02
#